data_AF-A0A850AMM3-F1
#
_entry.id   AF-A0A850AMM3-F1
#
_cell.length_a   1.000
_cell.length_b   1.000
_cell.length_c   1.000
_cell.angle_alpha   90.00
_cell.angle_beta   90.00
_cell.angle_gamma   90.00
#
_symmetry.space_group_name_H-M   'P 1'
#
loop_
_entity.id
_entity.type
_entity.pdbx_description
1 polymer ?
#
loop_
_entity_poly.entity_id
_entity_poly.type
_entity_poly.pdbx_seq_one_letter_code
_entity_poly.pdbx_strand_id
1 'polypeptide(L)' 'MPQAQLVKQIDRLEMALQASIYEYQHEVNLEEFFGSAAGVILSPELKTVFADILRSRRNSPAR' A
#
# COMPACT_ATOMS: atom_id res chain seq x y z
N MET A 1 17.19 4.33 14.36
CA MET A 1 18.12 3.59 13.48
C MET A 1 17.57 3.57 12.06
N PRO A 2 18.37 3.83 11.03
CA PRO A 2 17.92 3.80 9.62
C PRO A 2 17.23 2.48 9.22
N GLN A 3 17.72 1.35 9.73
CA GLN A 3 17.16 0.02 9.48
C GLN A 3 15.74 -0.12 10.03
N ALA A 4 15.47 0.42 11.23
CA ALA A 4 14.13 0.39 11.82
C ALA A 4 13.12 1.24 11.03
N GLN A 5 13.57 2.35 10.42
CA GLN A 5 12.73 3.15 9.52
C GLN A 5 12.44 2.42 8.22
N LEU A 6 13.42 1.69 7.67
CA LEU A 6 13.21 0.87 6.49
C LEU A 6 12.20 -0.25 6.76
N VAL A 7 12.37 -0.99 7.87
CA VAL A 7 11.43 -2.05 8.28
C VAL A 7 10.02 -1.50 8.46
N LYS A 8 9.85 -0.35 9.11
CA LYS A 8 8.54 0.30 9.26
C LYS A 8 7.91 0.68 7.92
N GLN A 9 8.70 1.11 6.94
CA GLN A 9 8.19 1.43 5.60
C GLN A 9 7.77 0.17 4.85
N ILE A 10 8.55 -0.91 4.97
CA ILE A 10 8.22 -2.21 4.36
C ILE A 10 6.93 -2.78 4.95
N ASP A 11 6.77 -2.72 6.27
CA ASP A 11 5.54 -3.09 6.99
C ASP A 11 4.31 -2.34 6.45
N ARG A 12 4.43 -1.02 6.24
CA ARG A 12 3.33 -0.23 5.67
C ARG A 12 3.07 -0.51 4.20
N LEU A 13 4.09 -0.85 3.44
CA LEU A 13 3.94 -1.27 2.05
C LEU A 13 3.20 -2.62 1.96
N GLU A 14 3.53 -3.57 2.85
CA GLU A 14 2.87 -4.87 2.94
C GLU A 14 1.40 -4.72 3.36
N MET A 15 1.10 -3.90 4.36
CA MET A 15 -0.26 -3.54 4.74
C MET A 15 -1.07 -2.95 3.56
N ALA A 16 -0.47 -2.05 2.77
CA ALA A 16 -1.14 -1.48 1.59
C ALA A 16 -1.42 -2.53 0.50
N LEU A 17 -0.48 -3.47 0.29
CA LEU A 17 -0.68 -4.58 -0.63
C LEU A 17 -1.86 -5.46 -0.18
N GLN A 18 -1.87 -5.84 1.10
CA GLN A 18 -2.97 -6.61 1.69
C GLN A 18 -4.30 -5.87 1.54
N ALA A 19 -4.34 -4.57 1.87
CA ALA A 19 -5.55 -3.76 1.72
C ALA A 19 -6.07 -3.80 0.28
N SER A 20 -5.21 -3.70 -0.74
CA SER A 20 -5.65 -3.79 -2.15
C SER A 20 -6.29 -5.13 -2.52
N ILE A 21 -5.79 -6.23 -1.93
CA ILE A 21 -6.34 -7.57 -2.14
C ILE A 21 -7.68 -7.72 -1.44
N TYR A 22 -7.77 -7.32 -0.16
CA TYR A 22 -9.00 -7.38 0.63
C TYR A 22 -10.10 -6.49 0.06
N GLU A 23 -9.75 -5.27 -0.36
CA GLU A 23 -10.67 -4.32 -1.01
C GLU A 23 -11.32 -4.94 -2.24
N TYR A 24 -10.51 -5.58 -3.10
CA TYR A 24 -10.98 -6.28 -4.28
C TYR A 24 -11.81 -7.54 -3.96
N GLN A 25 -11.41 -8.33 -2.97
CA GLN A 25 -12.09 -9.59 -2.63
C GLN A 25 -13.45 -9.41 -1.96
N HIS A 26 -13.62 -8.32 -1.20
CA HIS A 26 -14.78 -8.11 -0.34
C HIS A 26 -15.60 -6.87 -0.68
N GLU A 27 -15.21 -6.10 -1.70
CA GLU A 27 -15.90 -4.88 -2.14
C GLU A 27 -16.10 -3.84 -1.01
N VAL A 28 -15.18 -3.85 -0.05
CA VAL A 28 -15.14 -2.87 1.04
C VAL A 28 -14.31 -1.68 0.62
N ASN A 29 -14.40 -0.55 1.34
CA ASN A 29 -13.52 0.59 1.13
C ASN A 29 -12.40 0.57 2.18
N LEU A 30 -11.14 0.49 1.72
CA LEU A 30 -9.95 0.47 2.58
C LEU A 30 -9.03 1.65 2.29
N GLU A 31 -9.56 2.77 1.76
CA GLU A 31 -8.80 3.96 1.38
C GLU A 31 -7.91 4.50 2.53
N GLU A 32 -8.37 4.38 3.78
CA GLU A 32 -7.61 4.83 4.97
C GLU A 32 -6.25 4.13 5.13
N PHE A 33 -6.15 2.86 4.72
CA PHE A 33 -4.91 2.08 4.83
C PHE A 33 -3.85 2.59 3.85
N PHE A 34 -4.27 2.98 2.65
CA PHE A 34 -3.38 3.58 1.65
C PHE A 34 -2.94 4.98 2.08
N GLY A 35 -3.84 5.79 2.63
CA GLY A 35 -3.49 7.09 3.19
C GLY A 35 -2.47 6.98 4.32
N SER A 36 -2.65 6.00 5.22
CA SER A 36 -1.70 5.71 6.30
C SER A 36 -0.33 5.28 5.77
N ALA A 37 -0.29 4.42 4.75
CA ALA A 37 0.96 3.96 4.13
C ALA A 37 1.70 5.11 3.43
N ALA A 38 0.98 5.96 2.68
CA ALA A 38 1.55 7.10 1.98
C ALA A 38 2.27 8.10 2.92
N GLY A 39 1.76 8.28 4.14
CA GLY A 39 2.40 9.14 5.15
C GLY A 39 3.70 8.58 5.74
N VAL A 40 3.97 7.29 5.59
CA VAL A 40 5.15 6.62 6.17
C VAL A 40 6.20 6.28 5.11
N ILE A 41 5.80 6.00 3.87
CA ILE A 41 6.71 5.59 2.79
C ILE A 41 7.48 6.81 2.26
N LEU A 42 8.78 6.86 2.56
CA LEU A 42 9.66 7.98 2.23
C LEU A 42 10.67 7.63 1.13
N SER A 43 11.20 6.40 1.14
CA SER A 43 12.20 5.93 0.15
C SER A 43 11.65 6.02 -1.28
N PRO A 44 12.42 6.57 -2.24
CA PRO A 44 12.02 6.64 -3.64
C PRO A 44 11.66 5.27 -4.25
N GLU A 45 12.42 4.24 -3.89
CA GLU A 45 12.22 2.87 -4.35
C GLU A 45 10.88 2.33 -3.84
N LEU A 46 10.59 2.50 -2.55
CA LEU A 46 9.34 2.05 -1.95
C LEU A 46 8.12 2.86 -2.44
N LYS A 47 8.29 4.15 -2.74
CA LYS A 47 7.24 4.96 -3.38
C LYS A 47 6.86 4.44 -4.76
N THR A 48 7.84 3.95 -5.52
CA THR A 48 7.61 3.36 -6.85
C THR A 48 6.76 2.10 -6.72
N VAL A 49 7.12 1.20 -5.80
CA VAL A 49 6.35 -0.03 -5.54
C VAL A 49 4.95 0.30 -5.02
N PHE A 50 4.81 1.29 -4.13
CA PHE A 50 3.51 1.74 -3.64
C PHE A 50 2.61 2.28 -4.76
N ALA A 51 3.17 3.04 -5.71
CA ALA A 51 2.44 3.51 -6.88
C ALA A 51 1.95 2.36 -7.77
N ASP A 52 2.72 1.28 -7.90
CA ASP A 52 2.32 0.08 -8.63
C ASP A 52 1.16 -0.65 -7.94
N ILE A 53 1.16 -0.74 -6.60
CA ILE A 53 0.01 -1.26 -5.82
C ILE A 53 -1.25 -0.45 -6.11
N LEU A 54 -1.18 0.88 -6.06
CA LEU A 54 -2.31 1.76 -6.36
C LEU A 54 -2.78 1.64 -7.81
N ARG A 55 -1.88 1.36 -8.76
CA ARG A 55 -2.24 1.11 -10.15
C ARG A 55 -3.00 -0.20 -10.30
N SER A 56 -2.51 -1.27 -9.67
CA SER A 56 -3.17 -2.58 -9.66
C SER A 56 -4.57 -2.49 -9.05
N ARG A 57 -4.74 -1.73 -7.95
CA ARG A 57 -6.04 -1.45 -7.33
C ARG A 57 -7.06 -0.86 -8.31
N ARG A 58 -6.65 0.10 -9.14
CA ARG A 58 -7.53 0.76 -10.13
C ARG A 58 -7.86 -0.11 -11.35
N ASN A 59 -6.96 -1.04 -11.68
CA ASN A 59 -7.10 -1.89 -12.86
C ASN A 59 -7.89 -3.16 -12.59
N SER A 60 -8.24 -3.44 -11.34
CA SER A 60 -9.13 -4.55 -10.97
C SER A 60 -10.58 -4.10 -11.11
N PRO A 61 -11.33 -4.56 -12.14
CA PRO A 61 -12.75 -4.26 -12.22
C PRO A 61 -13.47 -4.88 -11.03
N ALA A 62 -14.26 -4.08 -10.31
CA ALA A 62 -15.31 -4.60 -9.43
C ALA A 62 -16.15 -5.60 -10.25
N ARG A 63 -16.33 -6.81 -9.72
CA ARG A 63 -16.93 -7.92 -10.46
C ARG A 63 -18.44 -7.80 -10.57
#